data_AF-A0A9E5FZH1-F1
#
_entry.id   AF-A0A9E5FZH1-F1
#
_cell.length_a   1.000
_cell.length_b   1.000
_cell.length_c   1.000
_cell.angle_alpha   90.00
_cell.angle_beta   90.00
_cell.angle_gamma   90.00
#
_symmetry.space_group_name_H-M   'P 1'
#
loop_
_entity.id
_entity.type
_entity.pdbx_description
1 polymer ?
#
loop_
_entity_poly.entity_id
_entity_poly.type
_entity_poly.pdbx_seq_one_letter_code
_entity_poly.pdbx_strand_id
1 'polypeptide(L)'
;TYVPARNTIFLAHALAMAESIGARDIGIGVNAIDYSGYPDCRPEFIEAFERMANLATRAGTEATERGERWMRVHTPLLMLSKADIVRRGRALGVDLSRTISCYDPTPAGDACGHCDACQLRERGFRDAG
;
A
#
# COMPACT_ATOMS: atom_id res chain seq x y z
N THR A 1 5.52 1.31 16.90
CA THR A 1 6.94 0.98 16.67
C THR A 1 7.35 1.33 15.25
N TYR A 2 8.55 1.89 15.05
CA TYR A 2 9.16 2.11 13.74
C TYR A 2 9.94 0.86 13.31
N VAL A 3 9.71 0.38 12.09
CA VAL A 3 10.47 -0.72 11.50
C VAL A 3 11.18 -0.20 10.25
N PRO A 4 12.51 -0.07 10.25
CA PRO A 4 13.23 0.57 9.15
C PRO A 4 13.03 -0.15 7.81
N ALA A 5 12.68 0.61 6.78
CA ALA A 5 12.65 0.19 5.36
C ALA A 5 11.89 -1.12 5.06
N ARG A 6 10.88 -1.47 5.87
CA ARG A 6 10.10 -2.71 5.67
C ARG A 6 9.41 -2.77 4.32
N ASN A 7 8.94 -1.63 3.79
CA ASN A 7 8.24 -1.60 2.52
C ASN A 7 9.20 -1.85 1.36
N THR A 8 10.49 -1.49 1.51
CA THR A 8 11.52 -1.86 0.53
C THR A 8 11.63 -3.37 0.39
N ILE A 9 11.65 -4.09 1.52
CA ILE A 9 11.72 -5.56 1.53
C ILE A 9 10.44 -6.15 0.92
N PHE A 10 9.26 -5.66 1.32
CA PHE A 10 7.99 -6.14 0.76
C PHE A 10 7.87 -5.90 -0.73
N LEU A 11 8.26 -4.72 -1.22
CA LEU A 11 8.21 -4.40 -2.64
C LEU A 11 9.25 -5.22 -3.43
N ALA A 12 10.43 -5.48 -2.88
CA ALA A 12 11.42 -6.36 -3.52
C ALA A 12 10.89 -7.79 -3.69
N HIS A 13 10.20 -8.33 -2.66
CA HIS A 13 9.52 -9.62 -2.77
C HIS A 13 8.38 -9.59 -3.80
N ALA A 14 7.55 -8.54 -3.78
CA ALA A 14 6.46 -8.37 -4.74
C ALA A 14 6.99 -8.28 -6.19
N LEU A 15 8.14 -7.62 -6.41
CA LEU A 15 8.79 -7.52 -7.71
C LEU A 15 9.26 -8.89 -8.22
N ALA A 16 9.97 -9.65 -7.39
CA ALA A 16 10.41 -11.00 -7.75
C ALA A 16 9.23 -11.93 -8.06
N MET A 17 8.15 -11.83 -7.28
CA MET A 17 6.92 -12.58 -7.54
C MET A 17 6.23 -12.12 -8.82
N ALA A 18 6.16 -10.80 -9.07
CA ALA A 18 5.50 -10.27 -10.25
C ALA A 18 6.20 -10.74 -11.53
N GLU A 19 7.54 -10.75 -11.58
CA GLU A 19 8.27 -11.26 -12.73
C GLU A 19 8.02 -12.76 -12.93
N SER A 20 8.05 -13.56 -11.86
CA SER A 20 7.87 -15.01 -11.98
C SER A 20 6.49 -15.44 -12.49
N ILE A 21 5.47 -14.60 -12.31
CA ILE A 21 4.10 -14.83 -12.82
C ILE A 21 3.75 -13.96 -14.04
N GLY A 22 4.69 -13.16 -14.55
CA GLY A 22 4.46 -12.26 -15.69
C GLY A 22 3.55 -11.06 -15.40
N ALA A 23 3.33 -10.71 -14.13
CA ALA A 23 2.56 -9.54 -13.74
C ALA A 23 3.37 -8.24 -13.95
N ARG A 24 2.70 -7.19 -14.41
CA ARG A 24 3.30 -5.89 -14.77
C ARG A 24 2.96 -4.77 -13.79
N ASP A 25 2.08 -5.07 -12.84
CA ASP A 25 1.50 -4.09 -11.94
C ASP A 25 1.61 -4.59 -10.50
N ILE A 26 2.22 -3.77 -9.64
CA ILE A 26 2.25 -3.98 -8.19
C ILE A 26 1.35 -2.93 -7.55
N GLY A 27 0.28 -3.36 -6.88
CA GLY A 27 -0.56 -2.48 -6.08
C GLY A 27 -0.12 -2.50 -4.61
N ILE A 28 0.10 -1.34 -4.00
CA ILE A 28 0.39 -1.22 -2.57
C ILE A 28 -0.43 -0.10 -1.92
N GLY A 29 -1.08 -0.41 -0.80
CA GLY A 29 -1.94 0.51 -0.04
C GLY A 29 -1.20 1.42 0.93
N VAL A 30 0.01 1.90 0.59
CA VAL A 30 0.71 2.88 1.44
C VAL A 30 -0.05 4.21 1.48
N ASN A 31 0.12 4.94 2.57
CA ASN A 31 -0.47 6.24 2.79
C ASN A 31 0.58 7.19 3.37
N ALA A 32 0.70 8.39 2.82
CA ALA A 32 1.69 9.40 3.20
C ALA A 32 1.13 10.49 4.12
N ILE A 33 -0.20 10.64 4.20
CA ILE A 33 -0.88 11.71 4.95
C ILE A 33 -0.86 11.46 6.45
N ASP A 34 -1.15 10.23 6.88
CA ASP A 34 -1.28 9.88 8.30
C ASP A 34 0.10 9.63 8.94
N TYR A 35 1.04 10.57 8.71
CA TYR A 35 2.48 10.50 8.94
C TYR A 35 2.88 9.57 10.09
N SER A 36 3.21 8.33 9.72
CA SER A 36 3.76 7.34 10.64
C SER A 36 5.27 7.50 10.85
N GLY A 37 5.89 8.48 10.18
CA GLY A 37 7.34 8.70 10.19
C GLY A 37 8.13 7.80 9.24
N TYR A 38 7.45 7.03 8.38
CA TYR A 38 8.07 6.05 7.48
C TYR A 38 8.48 6.69 6.14
N PRO A 39 9.80 6.79 5.84
CA PRO A 39 10.28 7.35 4.57
C PRO A 39 9.91 6.49 3.35
N ASP A 40 9.73 5.19 3.56
CA ASP A 40 9.38 4.16 2.57
C ASP A 40 7.87 4.11 2.24
N CYS A 41 7.12 5.16 2.60
CA CYS A 41 5.73 5.38 2.20
C CYS A 41 5.56 6.62 1.31
N ARG A 42 6.64 7.34 0.98
CA ARG A 42 6.58 8.64 0.30
C ARG A 42 6.53 8.51 -1.23
N PRO A 43 5.94 9.47 -1.95
CA PRO A 43 5.93 9.47 -3.42
C PRO A 43 7.31 9.26 -4.04
N GLU A 44 8.34 9.95 -3.52
CA GLU A 44 9.70 9.90 -4.06
C GLU A 44 10.32 8.51 -3.90
N PHE A 45 10.02 7.82 -2.78
CA PHE A 45 10.43 6.44 -2.57
C PHE A 45 9.74 5.50 -3.57
N ILE A 46 8.43 5.64 -3.76
CA ILE A 46 7.66 4.79 -4.69
C ILE A 46 8.17 4.97 -6.12
N GLU A 47 8.39 6.20 -6.56
CA GLU A 47 8.95 6.49 -7.88
C GLU A 47 10.37 5.93 -8.04
N ALA A 48 11.23 6.08 -7.02
CA ALA A 48 12.57 5.54 -7.03
C ALA A 48 12.56 4.00 -7.09
N PHE A 49 11.68 3.36 -6.33
CA PHE A 49 11.51 1.91 -6.38
C PHE A 49 11.05 1.45 -7.75
N GLU A 50 10.05 2.09 -8.36
CA GLU A 50 9.56 1.72 -9.70
C GLU A 50 10.65 1.85 -10.77
N ARG A 51 11.45 2.92 -10.72
CA ARG A 51 12.61 3.08 -11.62
C ARG A 51 13.61 1.93 -11.44
N MET A 52 13.96 1.61 -10.21
CA MET A 52 14.87 0.50 -9.90
C MET A 52 14.29 -0.85 -10.35
N ALA A 53 13.00 -1.09 -10.14
CA ALA A 53 12.32 -2.33 -10.50
C ALA A 53 12.42 -2.65 -12.00
N ASN A 54 12.40 -1.62 -12.85
CA ASN A 54 12.57 -1.76 -14.29
C ASN A 54 14.04 -1.98 -14.73
N LEU A 55 15.01 -1.80 -13.83
CA LEU A 55 16.43 -2.12 -14.07
C LEU A 55 16.84 -3.45 -13.44
N ALA A 56 16.09 -3.95 -12.46
CA ALA A 56 16.49 -5.09 -11.63
C ALA A 56 15.97 -6.45 -12.14
N THR A 57 15.16 -6.47 -13.19
CA THR A 57 14.48 -7.66 -13.73
C THR A 57 14.82 -7.84 -15.19
N ARG A 58 14.87 -9.09 -15.68
CA ARG A 58 15.13 -9.37 -17.10
C ARG A 58 14.02 -8.78 -17.96
N ALA A 59 12.76 -8.96 -17.53
CA ALA A 59 11.62 -8.38 -18.23
C ALA A 59 11.67 -6.84 -18.25
N GLY A 60 12.13 -6.22 -17.15
CA GLY A 60 12.36 -4.78 -17.06
C GLY A 60 13.44 -4.28 -18.00
N THR A 61 14.60 -4.92 -18.04
CA THR A 61 15.72 -4.51 -18.89
C THR A 61 15.39 -4.66 -20.36
N GLU A 62 14.81 -5.80 -20.77
CA GLU A 62 14.41 -6.04 -22.16
C GLU A 62 13.34 -5.04 -22.63
N ALA A 63 12.41 -4.64 -21.76
CA ALA A 63 11.45 -3.58 -22.07
C ALA A 63 12.09 -2.20 -22.19
N THR A 64 13.01 -1.87 -21.28
CA THR A 64 13.71 -0.58 -21.29
C THR A 64 14.55 -0.41 -22.57
N GLU A 65 15.16 -1.49 -23.09
CA GLU A 65 15.86 -1.50 -24.39
C GLU A 65 14.94 -1.14 -25.57
N ARG A 66 13.64 -1.43 -25.46
CA ARG A 66 12.62 -1.03 -26.45
C ARG A 66 12.01 0.35 -26.17
N GLY A 67 12.49 1.06 -25.15
CA GLY A 67 11.91 2.33 -24.70
C GLY A 67 10.59 2.17 -23.94
N GLU A 68 10.31 0.97 -23.41
CA GLU A 68 9.08 0.65 -22.70
C GLU A 68 9.32 0.54 -21.19
N ARG A 69 8.25 0.71 -20.41
CA ARG A 69 8.24 0.37 -18.98
C ARG A 69 7.50 -0.93 -18.79
N TRP A 70 8.14 -1.90 -18.16
CA TRP A 70 7.52 -3.21 -17.88
C TRP A 70 6.74 -3.20 -16.56
N MET A 71 7.35 -2.69 -15.48
CA MET A 71 6.76 -2.69 -14.14
C MET A 71 6.18 -1.31 -13.77
N ARG A 72 4.95 -1.30 -13.24
CA ARG A 72 4.29 -0.13 -12.64
C ARG A 72 3.88 -0.38 -11.20
N VAL A 73 4.08 0.59 -10.33
CA VAL A 73 3.70 0.56 -8.92
C VAL A 73 2.53 1.51 -8.69
N HIS A 74 1.39 0.94 -8.28
CA HIS A 74 0.16 1.66 -8.04
C HIS A 74 -0.04 1.93 -6.55
N THR A 75 -0.22 3.19 -6.19
CA THR A 75 -0.46 3.64 -4.82
C THR A 75 -1.75 4.45 -4.69
N PRO A 76 -2.92 3.84 -4.96
CA PRO A 76 -4.19 4.56 -5.08
C PRO A 76 -4.65 5.25 -3.79
N LEU A 77 -4.06 4.89 -2.64
CA LEU A 77 -4.40 5.43 -1.33
C LEU A 77 -3.35 6.43 -0.81
N LEU A 78 -2.28 6.71 -1.57
CA LEU A 78 -1.09 7.44 -1.10
C LEU A 78 -1.44 8.80 -0.49
N MET A 79 -2.31 9.53 -1.17
CA MET A 79 -2.69 10.91 -0.85
C MET A 79 -4.15 11.03 -0.38
N LEU A 80 -4.77 9.92 0.03
CA LEU A 80 -6.15 9.94 0.54
C LEU A 80 -6.16 10.08 2.06
N SER A 81 -7.08 10.89 2.60
CA SER A 81 -7.37 10.84 4.04
C SER A 81 -8.05 9.51 4.39
N LYS A 82 -8.10 9.12 5.69
CA LYS A 82 -8.88 7.94 6.11
C LYS A 82 -10.35 8.03 5.70
N ALA A 83 -10.94 9.22 5.76
CA ALA A 83 -12.30 9.46 5.31
C ALA A 83 -12.45 9.19 3.80
N ASP A 84 -11.52 9.67 2.98
CA ASP A 84 -11.54 9.44 1.54
C ASP A 84 -11.32 7.97 1.18
N ILE A 85 -10.48 7.25 1.93
CA ILE A 85 -10.32 5.80 1.77
C ILE A 85 -11.65 5.08 2.04
N VAL A 86 -12.37 5.45 3.12
CA VAL A 86 -13.69 4.89 3.43
C VAL A 86 -14.70 5.20 2.32
N ARG A 87 -14.80 6.46 1.88
CA ARG A 87 -15.69 6.86 0.77
C ARG A 87 -15.35 6.12 -0.51
N ARG A 88 -14.06 5.97 -0.83
CA ARG A 88 -13.61 5.25 -2.02
C ARG A 88 -13.97 3.77 -1.95
N GLY A 89 -13.78 3.13 -0.80
CA GLY A 89 -14.20 1.75 -0.57
C GLY A 89 -15.70 1.55 -0.76
N ARG A 90 -16.52 2.42 -0.14
CA ARG A 90 -17.98 2.41 -0.31
C ARG A 90 -18.39 2.61 -1.78
N ALA A 91 -17.78 3.58 -2.47
CA ALA A 91 -18.06 3.85 -3.89
C ALA A 91 -17.69 2.69 -4.82
N LEU A 92 -16.72 1.85 -4.43
CA LEU A 92 -16.33 0.64 -5.14
C LEU A 92 -17.17 -0.60 -4.74
N GLY A 93 -18.14 -0.45 -3.83
CA GLY A 93 -18.95 -1.57 -3.33
C GLY A 93 -18.17 -2.51 -2.41
N VAL A 94 -17.04 -2.08 -1.83
CA VAL A 94 -16.25 -2.89 -0.91
C VAL A 94 -16.97 -2.97 0.43
N ASP A 95 -17.22 -4.20 0.89
CA ASP A 95 -17.68 -4.46 2.26
C ASP A 95 -16.54 -4.28 3.25
N LEU A 96 -16.40 -3.05 3.77
CA LEU A 96 -15.36 -2.71 4.72
C LEU A 96 -15.53 -3.42 6.08
N SER A 97 -16.69 -4.00 6.40
CA SER A 97 -16.87 -4.78 7.64
C SER A 97 -16.01 -6.05 7.67
N ARG A 98 -15.63 -6.58 6.49
CA ARG A 98 -14.79 -7.77 6.35
C ARG A 98 -13.29 -7.49 6.43
N THR A 99 -12.90 -6.27 6.76
CA THR A 99 -11.49 -5.84 6.85
C THR A 99 -11.08 -5.62 8.29
N ILE A 100 -9.86 -6.01 8.61
CA ILE A 100 -9.27 -5.81 9.93
C ILE A 100 -8.23 -4.68 9.88
N SER A 101 -8.28 -3.80 10.87
CA SER A 101 -7.23 -2.79 11.10
C SER A 101 -6.68 -2.85 12.52
N CYS A 102 -7.40 -3.48 13.45
CA CYS A 102 -6.98 -3.61 14.84
C CYS A 102 -5.64 -4.31 14.96
N TYR A 103 -4.73 -3.78 15.80
CA TYR A 103 -3.45 -4.42 16.09
C TYR A 103 -3.56 -5.59 17.06
N ASP A 104 -4.62 -5.63 17.87
CA ASP A 104 -4.82 -6.63 18.91
C ASP A 104 -6.31 -7.04 18.94
N PRO A 105 -6.82 -7.71 17.90
CA PRO A 105 -8.22 -8.13 17.88
C PRO A 105 -8.52 -9.12 19.02
N THR A 106 -9.77 -9.14 19.47
CA THR A 106 -10.23 -10.14 20.45
C THR A 106 -10.11 -11.56 19.85
N PRO A 107 -10.13 -12.63 20.66
CA PRO A 107 -10.17 -14.00 20.14
C PRO A 107 -11.33 -14.28 19.18
N ALA A 108 -12.43 -13.51 19.28
CA ALA A 108 -13.57 -13.59 18.38
C ALA A 108 -13.37 -12.82 17.06
N GLY A 109 -12.27 -12.06 16.93
CA GLY A 109 -11.94 -11.25 15.76
C GLY A 109 -12.40 -9.79 15.85
N ASP A 110 -13.01 -9.37 16.96
CA ASP A 110 -13.51 -8.01 17.13
C ASP A 110 -12.37 -7.01 17.32
N ALA A 111 -12.58 -5.78 16.86
CA ALA A 111 -11.65 -4.69 17.08
C ALA A 111 -11.59 -4.34 18.58
N CYS A 112 -10.39 -4.17 19.16
CA CYS A 112 -10.23 -3.86 20.58
C CYS A 112 -10.71 -2.45 20.98
N GLY A 113 -10.92 -1.56 19.99
CA GLY A 113 -11.39 -0.18 20.21
C GLY A 113 -10.34 0.77 20.78
N HIS A 114 -9.29 0.30 21.44
CA HIS A 114 -8.33 1.16 22.14
C HIS A 114 -7.00 1.40 21.40
N CYS A 115 -6.62 0.58 20.40
CA CYS A 115 -5.35 0.78 19.69
C CYS A 115 -5.42 1.93 18.67
N ASP A 116 -4.26 2.49 18.31
CA ASP A 116 -4.17 3.62 17.35
C ASP A 116 -4.89 3.33 16.03
N ALA A 117 -4.78 2.10 15.52
CA ALA A 117 -5.42 1.72 14.28
C ALA A 117 -6.95 1.68 14.40
N CYS A 118 -7.50 1.23 15.53
CA CYS A 118 -8.94 1.31 15.81
C CYS A 118 -9.40 2.76 15.84
N GLN A 119 -8.70 3.61 16.58
CA GLN A 119 -9.03 5.03 16.74
C GLN A 119 -8.96 5.79 15.41
N LEU A 120 -7.93 5.54 14.58
CA LEU A 120 -7.81 6.13 13.24
C LEU A 120 -8.91 5.65 12.30
N ARG A 121 -9.24 4.35 12.34
CA ARG A 121 -10.30 3.77 11.52
C ARG A 121 -11.65 4.37 11.91
N GLU A 122 -11.98 4.38 13.19
CA GLU A 122 -13.24 4.93 13.69
C GLU A 122 -13.43 6.40 13.29
N ARG A 123 -12.39 7.23 13.46
CA ARG A 123 -12.39 8.62 12.96
C ARG A 123 -12.62 8.68 11.46
N GLY A 124 -11.93 7.86 10.68
CA GLY A 124 -12.12 7.79 9.23
C GLY A 124 -13.57 7.48 8.82
N PHE A 125 -14.24 6.55 9.51
CA PHE A 125 -15.65 6.27 9.27
C PHE A 125 -16.55 7.43 9.68
N ARG A 126 -16.30 8.05 10.84
CA ARG A 126 -17.06 9.20 11.34
C ARG A 126 -16.98 10.39 10.39
N ASP A 127 -15.78 10.70 9.91
CA ASP A 127 -15.51 11.82 9.00
C ASP A 127 -16.03 11.54 7.58
N ALA A 128 -16.17 10.27 7.20
CA ALA A 128 -16.70 9.87 5.90
C ALA A 128 -18.22 10.08 5.76
N GLY A 129 -18.96 10.12 6.88
CA GLY A 129 -20.43 10.06 6.93
C GLY A 129 -20.93 8.67 6.60
#